data_AF-N9P2M9-F1
#
_entry.id   AF-N9P2M9-F1
#
_cell.length_a   1.000
_cell.length_b   1.000
_cell.length_c   1.000
_cell.angle_alpha   90.00
_cell.angle_beta   90.00
_cell.angle_gamma   90.00
#
_symmetry.space_group_name_H-M   'P 1'
#
loop_
_entity.id
_entity.type
_entity.pdbx_description
1 polymer ?
#
loop_
_entity_poly.entity_id
_entity_poly.type
_entity_poly.pdbx_seq_one_letter_code
_entity_poly.pdbx_strand_id
1 'polypeptide(L)'
;MLSHELKEIAERIEEQFTDLIFAEMDHFLESQGWNSKFINTRNKRYTLNKKNIYLSALKPAIGKFLFVIKHDLFESTEHQVEACFKDSTTLSHFKTAMQGGNLKNDIPIKALEEWLKGLQLTLQKLKAESNNLLADGLTYEVIKVGQIHHKRLPNFIEAFLSILEHR
;
A
#
# COMPACT_ATOMS: atom_id res chain seq x y z
N MET A 1 2.09 8.40 -24.04
CA MET A 1 0.88 7.53 -23.93
C MET A 1 1.13 6.37 -22.98
N LEU A 2 2.00 5.40 -23.29
CA LEU A 2 2.22 4.22 -22.42
C LEU A 2 2.73 4.53 -21.00
N SER A 3 3.67 5.48 -20.86
CA SER A 3 4.14 5.90 -19.53
C SER A 3 3.05 6.58 -18.69
N HIS A 4 2.04 7.19 -19.33
CA HIS A 4 0.90 7.78 -18.64
C HIS A 4 -0.05 6.67 -18.16
N GLU A 5 -0.38 5.73 -19.05
CA GLU A 5 -1.22 4.57 -18.71
C GLU A 5 -0.64 3.71 -17.58
N LEU A 6 0.69 3.53 -17.56
CA LEU A 6 1.39 2.84 -16.47
C LEU A 6 1.26 3.58 -15.14
N LYS A 7 1.35 4.91 -15.16
CA LYS A 7 1.18 5.72 -13.97
C LYS A 7 -0.27 5.68 -13.46
N GLU A 8 -1.25 5.83 -14.36
CA GLU A 8 -2.67 5.75 -14.02
C GLU A 8 -3.06 4.40 -13.42
N ILE A 9 -2.58 3.27 -13.98
CA ILE A 9 -2.88 1.96 -13.40
C ILE A 9 -2.22 1.76 -12.04
N ALA A 10 -1.01 2.32 -11.82
CA ALA A 10 -0.35 2.28 -10.51
C ALA A 10 -1.11 3.09 -9.46
N GLU A 11 -1.57 4.30 -9.81
CA GLU A 11 -2.39 5.15 -8.95
C GLU A 11 -3.73 4.48 -8.62
N ARG A 12 -4.38 3.85 -9.61
CA ARG A 12 -5.60 3.07 -9.38
C ARG A 12 -5.38 1.90 -8.42
N ILE A 13 -4.27 1.17 -8.55
CA ILE A 13 -3.93 0.09 -7.62
C ILE A 13 -3.70 0.62 -6.21
N GLU A 14 -3.06 1.78 -6.04
CA GLU A 14 -2.90 2.46 -4.74
C GLU A 14 -4.25 2.78 -4.09
N GLU A 15 -5.19 3.34 -4.85
CA GLU A 15 -6.54 3.68 -4.38
C GLU A 15 -7.31 2.42 -3.98
N GLN A 16 -7.38 1.43 -4.88
CA GLN A 16 -8.05 0.15 -4.60
C GLN A 16 -7.48 -0.53 -3.37
N PHE A 17 -6.16 -0.49 -3.19
CA PHE A 17 -5.54 -1.09 -2.03
C PHE A 17 -5.86 -0.34 -0.73
N THR A 18 -5.85 0.98 -0.77
CA THR A 18 -6.26 1.82 0.37
C THR A 18 -7.69 1.48 0.81
N ASP A 19 -8.60 1.34 -0.15
CA ASP A 19 -9.99 0.96 0.12
C ASP A 19 -10.11 -0.45 0.72
N LEU A 20 -9.32 -1.42 0.22
CA LEU A 20 -9.27 -2.78 0.78
C LEU A 20 -8.83 -2.77 2.25
N ILE A 21 -7.79 -2.00 2.59
CA ILE A 21 -7.31 -1.88 3.96
C ILE A 21 -8.35 -1.22 4.87
N PHE A 22 -9.05 -0.19 4.39
CA PHE A 22 -10.15 0.39 5.15
C PHE A 22 -11.27 -0.60 5.38
N ALA A 23 -11.66 -1.38 4.38
CA ALA A 23 -12.69 -2.39 4.53
C ALA A 23 -12.29 -3.51 5.51
N GLU A 24 -11.03 -3.96 5.47
CA GLU A 24 -10.50 -4.95 6.41
C GLU A 24 -10.53 -4.43 7.85
N MET A 25 -10.08 -3.19 8.05
CA MET A 25 -10.10 -2.53 9.36
C MET A 25 -11.50 -2.23 9.88
N ASP A 26 -12.44 -1.87 9.00
CA ASP A 26 -13.85 -1.70 9.36
C ASP A 26 -14.43 -3.01 9.87
N HIS A 27 -14.27 -4.08 9.09
CA HIS A 27 -14.77 -5.40 9.47
C HIS A 27 -14.24 -5.82 10.84
N PHE A 28 -12.94 -5.62 11.08
CA PHE A 28 -12.31 -5.95 12.35
C PHE A 28 -12.80 -5.05 13.50
N LEU A 29 -12.70 -3.73 13.39
CA LEU A 29 -12.97 -2.81 14.50
C LEU A 29 -14.47 -2.63 14.77
N GLU A 30 -15.32 -2.60 13.75
CA GLU A 30 -16.78 -2.46 13.94
C GLU A 30 -17.36 -3.70 14.62
N SER A 31 -16.81 -4.90 14.37
CA SER A 31 -17.17 -6.12 15.12
C SER A 31 -16.88 -6.03 16.61
N GLN A 32 -15.95 -5.15 17.00
CA GLN A 32 -15.55 -4.86 18.38
C GLN A 32 -16.28 -3.61 18.95
N GLY A 33 -17.27 -3.08 18.23
CA GLY A 33 -18.09 -1.94 18.66
C GLY A 33 -17.51 -0.56 18.36
N TRP A 34 -16.43 -0.46 17.59
CA TRP A 34 -15.90 0.82 17.15
C TRP A 34 -16.79 1.43 16.07
N ASN A 35 -16.91 2.77 16.07
CA ASN A 35 -17.59 3.48 14.99
C ASN A 35 -16.57 4.05 14.02
N SER A 36 -16.67 3.71 12.74
CA SER A 36 -15.80 4.22 11.70
C SER A 36 -16.35 5.51 11.06
N LYS A 37 -15.47 6.42 10.66
CA LYS A 37 -15.80 7.63 9.92
C LYS A 37 -14.66 8.03 8.99
N PHE A 38 -14.98 8.23 7.72
CA PHE A 38 -14.06 8.87 6.79
C PHE A 38 -13.87 10.35 7.14
N ILE A 39 -12.61 10.76 7.24
CA ILE A 39 -12.22 12.18 7.27
C ILE A 39 -12.06 12.67 5.82
N ASN A 40 -11.41 11.86 4.98
CA ASN A 40 -11.30 12.02 3.52
C ASN A 40 -10.94 10.66 2.88
N THR A 41 -10.69 10.65 1.57
CA THR A 41 -10.37 9.43 0.79
C THR A 41 -9.13 8.67 1.26
N ARG A 42 -8.22 9.32 2.00
CA ARG A 42 -6.97 8.71 2.51
C ARG A 42 -6.92 8.60 4.02
N ASN A 43 -7.96 9.05 4.74
CA ASN A 43 -7.91 9.16 6.19
C ASN A 43 -9.23 8.69 6.79
N LYS A 44 -9.12 7.72 7.70
CA LYS A 44 -10.24 7.16 8.43
C LYS A 44 -10.00 7.23 9.93
N ARG A 45 -11.06 7.52 10.68
CA ARG A 45 -11.05 7.54 12.15
C ARG A 45 -12.01 6.50 12.68
N TYR A 46 -11.57 5.78 13.69
CA TYR A 46 -12.37 4.85 14.48
C TYR A 46 -12.49 5.40 15.90
N THR A 47 -13.70 5.39 16.47
CA THR A 47 -13.95 5.92 17.81
C THR A 47 -14.72 4.91 18.69
N LEU A 48 -14.25 4.73 19.93
CA LEU A 48 -14.92 3.95 20.98
C LEU A 48 -14.68 4.60 22.34
N ASN A 49 -15.73 4.93 23.10
CA ASN A 49 -15.63 5.48 24.47
C ASN A 49 -14.62 6.63 24.62
N LYS A 50 -14.68 7.61 23.71
CA LYS A 50 -13.76 8.76 23.59
C LYS A 50 -12.33 8.44 23.17
N LYS A 51 -11.98 7.16 22.97
CA LYS A 51 -10.73 6.73 22.37
C LYS A 51 -10.81 6.74 20.85
N ASN A 52 -9.69 6.99 20.20
CA ASN A 52 -9.59 7.16 18.76
C ASN A 52 -8.41 6.38 18.19
N ILE A 53 -8.64 5.78 17.03
CA ILE A 53 -7.62 5.26 16.13
C ILE A 53 -7.77 6.03 14.82
N TYR A 54 -6.67 6.53 14.30
CA TYR A 54 -6.57 7.22 13.02
C TYR A 54 -5.72 6.36 12.10
N LEU A 55 -6.25 6.07 10.93
CA LEU A 55 -5.56 5.34 9.88
C LEU A 55 -5.46 6.25 8.65
N SER A 56 -4.24 6.49 8.22
CA SER A 56 -3.90 7.42 7.15
C SER A 56 -3.08 6.71 6.08
N ALA A 57 -3.60 6.64 4.85
CA ALA A 57 -2.82 6.22 3.69
C ALA A 57 -1.94 7.38 3.20
N LEU A 58 -0.63 7.14 3.15
CA LEU A 58 0.35 8.09 2.64
C LEU A 58 0.62 7.82 1.16
N LYS A 59 1.25 8.81 0.50
CA LYS A 59 1.75 8.59 -0.86
C LYS A 59 2.74 7.42 -0.85
N PRO A 60 2.57 6.40 -1.71
CA PRO A 60 3.42 5.25 -1.73
C PRO A 60 4.87 5.62 -2.04
N ALA A 61 5.78 4.94 -1.36
CA ALA A 61 7.17 4.88 -1.77
C ALA A 61 7.30 3.92 -2.97
N ILE A 62 8.42 3.99 -3.69
CA ILE A 62 8.64 3.13 -4.87
C ILE A 62 8.49 1.65 -4.47
N GLY A 63 7.44 1.00 -4.97
CA GLY A 63 7.15 -0.40 -4.69
C GLY A 63 6.53 -0.70 -3.32
N LYS A 64 6.08 0.30 -2.57
CA LYS A 64 5.51 0.12 -1.23
C LYS A 64 4.32 1.03 -0.99
N PHE A 65 3.23 0.46 -0.46
CA PHE A 65 2.12 1.22 0.09
C PHE A 65 2.44 1.60 1.54
N LEU A 66 2.08 2.81 1.94
CA LEU A 66 2.46 3.36 3.23
C LEU A 66 1.21 3.78 4.01
N PHE A 67 1.09 3.30 5.24
CA PHE A 67 0.03 3.68 6.16
C PHE A 67 0.62 4.19 7.46
N VAL A 68 -0.04 5.17 8.05
CA VAL A 68 0.23 5.66 9.39
C VAL A 68 -0.95 5.34 10.27
N ILE A 69 -0.67 4.74 11.43
CA ILE A 69 -1.62 4.44 12.47
C ILE A 69 -1.27 5.28 13.69
N LYS A 70 -2.19 6.15 14.08
CA LYS A 70 -2.08 6.96 15.29
C LYS A 70 -3.25 6.64 16.22
N HIS A 71 -3.00 6.47 17.51
CA HIS A 71 -4.08 6.21 18.47
C HIS A 71 -3.84 6.87 19.83
N ASP A 72 -4.90 7.00 20.63
CA ASP A 72 -4.87 7.52 22.01
C ASP A 72 -5.27 6.45 23.06
N LEU A 73 -5.21 5.18 22.68
CA LEU A 73 -5.54 4.03 23.53
C LEU A 73 -4.72 4.05 24.83
N PHE A 74 -3.41 4.25 24.71
CA PHE A 74 -2.44 4.37 25.80
C PHE A 74 -1.71 5.73 25.70
N GLU A 75 -0.43 5.74 25.35
CA GLU A 75 0.31 6.95 24.98
C GLU A 75 0.11 7.27 23.49
N SER A 76 0.04 8.56 23.15
CA SER A 76 -0.14 8.98 21.77
C SER A 76 1.10 8.61 20.96
N THR A 77 0.95 7.59 20.15
CA THR A 77 2.04 6.97 19.40
C THR A 77 1.63 6.88 17.94
N GLU A 78 2.58 7.17 17.08
CA GLU A 78 2.45 7.08 15.63
C GLU A 78 3.28 5.89 15.15
N HIS A 79 2.66 5.04 14.34
CA HIS A 79 3.27 3.84 13.80
C HIS A 79 3.12 3.82 12.29
N GLN A 80 4.18 3.45 11.58
CA GLN A 80 4.12 3.29 10.13
C GLN A 80 3.98 1.81 9.78
N VAL A 81 3.10 1.50 8.83
CA VAL A 81 2.95 0.16 8.25
C VAL A 81 3.27 0.27 6.76
N GLU A 82 4.26 -0.48 6.32
CA GLU A 82 4.58 -0.63 4.90
C GLU A 82 3.97 -1.93 4.38
N ALA A 83 3.31 -1.87 3.23
CA ALA A 83 2.84 -3.05 2.52
C ALA A 83 3.50 -3.17 1.15
N CYS A 84 3.82 -4.39 0.74
CA CYS A 84 4.36 -4.68 -0.59
C CYS A 84 3.82 -5.99 -1.15
N PHE A 85 3.77 -6.11 -2.47
CA PHE A 85 3.35 -7.35 -3.14
C PHE A 85 4.22 -8.54 -2.72
N LYS A 86 3.57 -9.64 -2.35
CA LYS A 86 4.23 -10.95 -2.10
C LYS A 86 4.91 -11.44 -3.38
N ASP A 87 4.22 -11.34 -4.50
CA ASP A 87 4.77 -11.73 -5.79
C ASP A 87 5.82 -10.72 -6.27
N SER A 88 7.06 -11.21 -6.37
CA SER A 88 8.21 -10.38 -6.76
C SER A 88 8.10 -9.84 -8.19
N THR A 89 7.36 -10.51 -9.08
CA THR A 89 7.16 -10.09 -10.47
C THR A 89 6.19 -8.91 -10.52
N THR A 90 5.04 -9.01 -9.85
CA THR A 90 4.08 -7.92 -9.67
C THR A 90 4.73 -6.73 -8.99
N LEU A 91 5.53 -6.95 -7.94
CA LEU A 91 6.31 -5.89 -7.28
C LEU A 91 7.23 -5.15 -8.27
N SER A 92 7.96 -5.89 -9.11
CA SER A 92 8.88 -5.32 -10.10
C SER A 92 8.14 -4.48 -11.15
N HIS A 93 7.03 -5.00 -11.66
CA HIS A 93 6.17 -4.28 -12.61
C HIS A 93 5.58 -3.01 -11.98
N PHE A 94 5.10 -3.09 -10.75
CA PHE A 94 4.57 -1.93 -10.02
C PHE A 94 5.64 -0.86 -9.79
N LYS A 95 6.86 -1.25 -9.40
CA LYS A 95 8.01 -0.32 -9.29
C LYS A 95 8.30 0.36 -10.62
N THR A 96 8.33 -0.40 -11.71
CA THR A 96 8.57 0.12 -13.07
C THR A 96 7.53 1.16 -13.46
N ALA A 97 6.25 0.89 -13.18
CA ALA A 97 5.15 1.81 -13.46
C ALA A 97 5.23 3.10 -12.64
N MET A 98 5.57 2.99 -11.34
CA MET A 98 5.74 4.13 -10.42
C MET A 98 6.93 5.02 -10.77
N GLN A 99 8.02 4.46 -11.28
CA GLN A 99 9.25 5.21 -11.56
C GLN A 99 9.14 6.09 -12.81
N GLY A 100 8.28 5.74 -13.76
CA GLY A 100 8.26 6.40 -15.07
C GLY A 100 9.53 6.09 -15.86
N GLY A 101 9.39 5.63 -17.08
CA GLY A 101 10.53 5.22 -17.89
C GLY A 101 11.41 6.40 -18.30
N ASN A 102 12.56 6.61 -17.66
CA ASN A 102 13.57 7.56 -18.11
C ASN A 102 14.46 6.93 -19.19
N LEU A 103 14.20 7.27 -20.45
CA LEU A 103 15.07 6.90 -21.57
C LEU A 103 16.31 7.80 -21.60
N LYS A 104 17.49 7.18 -21.75
CA LYS A 104 18.70 7.90 -22.14
C LYS A 104 18.71 8.08 -23.66
N ASN A 105 19.26 9.19 -24.15
CA ASN A 105 19.20 9.57 -25.56
C ASN A 105 19.99 8.63 -26.51
N ASP A 106 20.87 7.77 -26.00
CA ASP A 106 21.79 6.94 -26.82
C ASP A 106 21.45 5.43 -26.82
N ILE A 107 20.16 5.07 -26.79
CA ILE A 107 19.74 3.66 -26.77
C ILE A 107 19.53 3.15 -28.22
N PRO A 108 20.15 2.02 -28.62
CA PRO A 108 19.92 1.42 -29.93
C PRO A 108 18.44 1.12 -30.20
N ILE A 109 17.99 1.26 -31.46
CA ILE A 109 16.58 1.04 -31.86
C ILE A 109 16.04 -0.31 -31.38
N LYS A 110 16.81 -1.40 -31.55
CA LYS A 110 16.40 -2.73 -31.10
C LYS A 110 16.17 -2.80 -29.58
N ALA A 111 17.00 -2.11 -28.79
CA ALA A 111 16.84 -2.03 -27.35
C ALA A 111 15.63 -1.17 -26.96
N LEU A 112 15.29 -0.13 -27.75
CA LEU A 112 14.05 0.63 -27.58
C LEU A 112 12.81 -0.23 -27.84
N GLU A 113 12.83 -1.08 -28.87
CA GLU A 113 11.72 -1.99 -29.18
C GLU A 113 11.52 -3.04 -28.08
N GLU A 114 12.60 -3.65 -27.59
CA GLU A 114 12.55 -4.61 -26.48
C GLU A 114 12.05 -3.94 -25.20
N TRP A 115 12.50 -2.72 -24.92
CA TRP A 115 12.04 -1.93 -23.78
C TRP A 115 10.54 -1.61 -23.88
N LEU A 116 10.05 -1.19 -25.05
CA LEU A 116 8.63 -0.91 -25.27
C LEU A 116 7.77 -2.17 -25.05
N LYS A 117 8.22 -3.34 -25.53
CA LYS A 117 7.55 -4.63 -25.27
C LYS A 117 7.50 -4.94 -23.77
N GLY A 118 8.59 -4.68 -23.04
CA GLY A 118 8.63 -4.83 -21.59
C GLY A 118 7.64 -3.93 -20.85
N LEU A 119 7.46 -2.69 -21.29
CA LEU A 119 6.47 -1.77 -20.73
C LEU A 119 5.03 -2.19 -21.04
N GLN A 120 4.76 -2.72 -22.24
CA GLN A 120 3.45 -3.26 -22.59
C GLN A 120 3.09 -4.49 -21.74
N LEU A 121 4.05 -5.39 -21.53
CA LEU A 121 3.88 -6.53 -20.62
C LEU A 121 3.60 -6.06 -19.19
N THR A 122 4.34 -5.05 -18.72
CA THR A 122 4.13 -4.42 -17.41
C THR A 122 2.70 -3.90 -17.28
N LEU A 123 2.20 -3.17 -18.28
CA LEU A 123 0.83 -2.66 -18.28
C LEU A 123 -0.21 -3.79 -18.23
N GLN A 124 -0.04 -4.84 -19.03
CA GLN A 124 -0.96 -5.99 -19.04
C GLN A 124 -0.99 -6.71 -17.69
N LYS A 125 0.17 -6.94 -17.08
CA LYS A 125 0.28 -7.55 -15.75
C LYS A 125 -0.41 -6.71 -14.69
N LEU A 126 -0.19 -5.40 -14.67
CA LEU A 126 -0.81 -4.51 -13.68
C LEU A 126 -2.33 -4.35 -13.90
N LYS A 127 -2.82 -4.38 -15.15
CA LYS A 127 -4.26 -4.42 -15.42
C LYS A 127 -4.90 -5.69 -14.87
N ALA A 128 -4.25 -6.84 -15.04
CA ALA A 128 -4.72 -8.10 -14.48
C ALA A 128 -4.71 -8.09 -12.94
N GLU A 129 -3.66 -7.53 -12.34
CA GLU A 129 -3.55 -7.36 -10.88
C GLU A 129 -4.64 -6.43 -10.34
N SER A 130 -4.84 -5.26 -10.94
CA SER A 130 -5.86 -4.28 -10.53
C SER A 130 -7.30 -4.84 -10.56
N ASN A 131 -7.57 -5.81 -11.45
CA ASN A 131 -8.88 -6.45 -11.54
C ASN A 131 -9.08 -7.56 -10.49
N ASN A 132 -7.99 -8.12 -9.95
CA ASN A 132 -8.02 -9.26 -9.02
C ASN A 132 -7.30 -8.94 -7.71
N LEU A 133 -7.23 -7.66 -7.35
CA LEU A 133 -6.46 -7.21 -6.19
C LEU A 133 -7.08 -7.76 -4.91
N LEU A 134 -6.27 -8.44 -4.10
CA LEU A 134 -6.66 -9.04 -2.83
C LEU A 134 -5.68 -8.60 -1.73
N ALA A 135 -6.20 -8.31 -0.53
CA ALA A 135 -5.38 -7.92 0.63
C ALA A 135 -4.33 -8.98 1.01
N ASP A 136 -4.68 -10.26 0.80
CA ASP A 136 -3.79 -11.41 1.04
C ASP A 136 -2.62 -11.50 0.05
N GLY A 137 -2.64 -10.73 -1.04
CA GLY A 137 -1.56 -10.65 -2.02
C GLY A 137 -0.31 -9.89 -1.53
N LEU A 138 -0.35 -9.32 -0.31
CA LEU A 138 0.70 -8.46 0.21
C LEU A 138 1.33 -8.97 1.50
N THR A 139 2.54 -8.50 1.79
CA THR A 139 3.18 -8.59 3.10
C THR A 139 3.23 -7.22 3.77
N TYR A 140 3.15 -7.23 5.10
CA TYR A 140 3.08 -6.02 5.91
C TYR A 140 4.26 -5.95 6.88
N GLU A 141 4.87 -4.79 7.02
CA GLU A 141 5.96 -4.53 7.98
C GLU A 141 5.61 -3.30 8.82
N VAL A 142 5.63 -3.46 10.15
CA VAL A 142 5.47 -2.33 11.07
C VAL A 142 6.84 -1.71 11.31
N ILE A 143 6.98 -0.43 10.99
CA ILE A 143 8.17 0.38 11.27
C ILE A 143 7.93 1.18 12.55
N LYS A 144 8.72 0.88 13.57
CA LYS A 144 8.77 1.66 14.81
C LYS A 144 9.81 2.77 14.69
N VAL A 145 9.50 3.92 15.29
CA VAL A 145 10.43 5.05 15.39
C VAL A 145 11.71 4.58 16.08
N GLY A 146 12.85 4.70 15.38
CA GLY A 146 14.17 4.36 15.93
C GLY A 146 14.62 2.89 15.79
N GLN A 147 13.87 2.03 15.10
CA GLN A 147 14.27 0.62 14.90
C GLN A 147 14.34 0.23 13.41
N ILE A 148 15.22 -0.72 13.09
CA ILE A 148 15.35 -1.31 11.75
C ILE A 148 14.45 -2.55 11.65
N HIS A 149 13.58 -2.55 10.62
CA HIS A 149 12.77 -3.64 10.03
C HIS A 149 12.30 -4.79 10.94
N HIS A 150 10.97 -4.90 11.11
CA HIS A 150 10.32 -6.02 11.78
C HIS A 150 9.97 -7.18 10.85
N LYS A 151 9.61 -8.33 11.46
CA LYS A 151 9.06 -9.53 10.83
C LYS A 151 7.92 -9.15 9.88
N ARG A 152 7.94 -9.69 8.66
CA ARG A 152 6.81 -9.58 7.72
C ARG A 152 5.59 -10.29 8.28
N LEU A 153 4.48 -9.59 8.29
CA LEU A 153 3.18 -10.06 8.74
C LEU A 153 2.30 -10.40 7.52
N PRO A 154 1.44 -11.41 7.66
CA PRO A 154 0.68 -11.98 6.55
C PRO A 154 -0.53 -11.14 6.13
N ASN A 155 -1.08 -10.31 7.02
CA ASN A 155 -2.25 -9.44 6.79
C ASN A 155 -2.13 -8.12 7.59
N PHE A 156 -3.02 -7.17 7.29
CA PHE A 156 -2.99 -5.83 7.90
C PHE A 156 -3.47 -5.84 9.36
N ILE A 157 -4.44 -6.70 9.70
CA ILE A 157 -4.94 -6.82 11.08
C ILE A 157 -3.84 -7.28 12.04
N GLU A 158 -3.00 -8.24 11.65
CA GLU A 158 -1.85 -8.68 12.45
C GLU A 158 -0.84 -7.55 12.61
N ALA A 159 -0.61 -6.74 11.58
CA ALA A 159 0.23 -5.55 11.69
C ALA A 159 -0.34 -4.56 12.71
N PHE A 160 -1.65 -4.28 12.64
CA PHE A 160 -2.34 -3.44 13.60
C PHE A 160 -2.29 -4.00 15.03
N LEU A 161 -2.56 -5.30 15.24
CA LEU A 161 -2.52 -5.93 16.56
C LEU A 161 -1.11 -5.88 17.15
N SER A 162 -0.08 -6.10 16.34
CA SER A 162 1.31 -6.01 16.81
C SER A 162 1.66 -4.60 17.30
N ILE A 163 1.05 -3.55 16.75
CA ILE A 163 1.21 -2.18 17.26
C ILE A 163 0.63 -2.05 18.68
N LEU A 164 -0.49 -2.71 18.95
CA LEU A 164 -1.14 -2.67 20.27
C LEU A 164 -0.42 -3.51 21.34
N GLU A 165 0.28 -4.57 20.93
CA GLU A 165 1.00 -5.48 21.83
C GLU A 165 2.33 -4.92 22.33
N HIS A 166 3.03 -4.14 21.49
CA HIS A 166 4.35 -3.59 21.82
C HIS A 166 4.22 -2.26 22.56
N ARG A 167 3.99 -2.36 23.88
CA ARG A 167 4.04 -1.26 24.85
C ARG A 167 5.47 -0.81 25.13
#